data_AF-A0A9E5B394-F1
#
_entry.id   AF-A0A9E5B394-F1
#
_cell.length_a   1.000
_cell.length_b   1.000
_cell.length_c   1.000
_cell.angle_alpha   90.00
_cell.angle_beta   90.00
_cell.angle_gamma   90.00
#
_symmetry.space_group_name_H-M   'P 1'
#
loop_
_entity.id
_entity.type
_entity.pdbx_description
1 polymer ?
#
loop_
_entity_poly.entity_id
_entity_poly.type
_entity_poly.pdbx_seq_one_letter_code
_entity_poly.pdbx_strand_id
1 'polypeptide(L)'
;MLWVLALDEFTADVLREVGGTWLRVVPLAEVEAGDAELAAAKANRTRVEYYFTLSPCWPRWLLEKHGMRAGIERITYVDADMFFFASPARIFEAMDAAKASVLVTAHRFPLWLKRYERHGKFNVGLLSFQNDGVGRACLDEWRGRCLGWCYDRLEEGKYADQKYLDEWPERLGAALLVLEHREVNLAPWNWAGVEIAAEAGGAGAAKGGLRVEGEPLVLFHFARFRPIHGDWWWQSGQLDYGVMPRRLRRRIYGPYGRALLAARDELAARRAGFDFVRRPARSGREFGRSLSLRLVFGGGWLRVGDEFFNLRGGLGRWSGQCLEKLRAIFLRT
;
A
#
# COMPACT_ATOMS: atom_id res chain seq x y z
N MET A 1 -14.65 10.02 9.90
CA MET A 1 -15.10 10.27 8.52
C MET A 1 -14.06 9.69 7.57
N LEU A 2 -14.45 8.91 6.57
CA LEU A 2 -13.57 8.42 5.51
C LEU A 2 -13.69 9.33 4.29
N TRP A 3 -12.57 9.90 3.86
CA TRP A 3 -12.48 10.67 2.61
C TRP A 3 -11.80 9.82 1.55
N VAL A 4 -12.43 9.69 0.38
CA VAL A 4 -11.88 8.94 -0.75
C VAL A 4 -11.65 9.88 -1.92
N LEU A 5 -10.40 9.94 -2.39
CA LEU A 5 -10.05 10.57 -3.65
C LEU A 5 -10.35 9.60 -4.80
N ALA A 6 -11.40 9.87 -5.56
CA ALA A 6 -11.75 9.09 -6.73
C ALA A 6 -10.92 9.54 -7.94
N LEU A 7 -10.09 8.64 -8.47
CA LEU A 7 -9.16 8.93 -9.57
C LEU A 7 -9.80 8.84 -10.96
N ASP A 8 -11.07 8.43 -11.03
CA ASP A 8 -11.92 8.44 -12.21
C ASP A 8 -13.41 8.63 -11.82
N GLU A 9 -14.22 9.05 -12.78
CA GLU A 9 -15.66 9.32 -12.57
C GLU A 9 -16.44 8.05 -12.21
N PHE A 10 -16.07 6.90 -12.80
CA PHE A 10 -16.72 5.62 -12.49
C PHE A 10 -16.65 5.32 -10.98
N THR A 11 -15.45 5.44 -10.41
CA THR A 11 -15.19 5.24 -8.98
C THR A 11 -15.95 6.27 -8.14
N ALA A 12 -15.98 7.53 -8.59
CA ALA A 12 -16.69 8.58 -7.87
C ALA A 12 -18.20 8.29 -7.77
N ASP A 13 -18.82 7.94 -8.88
CA ASP A 13 -20.26 7.68 -8.96
C ASP A 13 -20.66 6.45 -8.15
N VAL A 14 -19.90 5.37 -8.29
CA VAL A 14 -20.11 4.14 -7.53
C VAL A 14 -20.02 4.39 -6.02
N LEU A 15 -19.00 5.10 -5.55
CA LEU A 15 -18.83 5.34 -4.12
C LEU A 15 -19.88 6.31 -3.57
N ARG A 16 -20.38 7.24 -4.38
CA ARG A 16 -21.51 8.10 -3.98
C ARG A 16 -22.79 7.30 -3.78
N GLU A 17 -23.01 6.27 -4.59
CA GLU A 17 -24.15 5.34 -4.45
C GLU A 17 -24.04 4.44 -3.23
N VAL A 18 -22.81 4.06 -2.82
CA VAL A 18 -22.61 3.39 -1.52
C VAL A 18 -23.15 4.27 -0.38
N GLY A 19 -22.93 5.58 -0.47
CA GLY A 19 -23.53 6.58 0.40
C GLY A 19 -23.11 6.48 1.87
N GLY A 20 -23.90 7.07 2.75
CA GLY A 20 -23.67 7.09 4.19
C GLY A 20 -23.00 8.37 4.70
N THR A 21 -23.27 8.72 5.96
CA THR A 21 -22.71 9.92 6.60
C THR A 21 -21.24 9.77 6.98
N TRP A 22 -20.70 8.55 6.89
CA TRP A 22 -19.31 8.22 7.23
C TRP A 22 -18.35 8.33 6.04
N LEU A 23 -18.86 8.48 4.80
CA LEU A 23 -18.10 8.52 3.56
C LEU A 23 -18.22 9.88 2.87
N ARG A 24 -17.09 10.42 2.41
CA ARG A 24 -17.01 11.59 1.53
C ARG A 24 -16.18 11.25 0.31
N VAL A 25 -16.76 11.42 -0.87
CA VAL A 25 -16.12 11.13 -2.15
C VAL A 25 -15.74 12.46 -2.80
N VAL A 26 -14.46 12.62 -3.11
CA VAL A 26 -13.92 13.80 -3.79
C VAL A 26 -13.35 13.35 -5.14
N PRO A 27 -13.90 13.81 -6.27
CA PRO A 27 -13.33 13.55 -7.58
C PRO A 27 -11.97 14.20 -7.73
N LEU A 28 -11.06 13.56 -8.46
CA LEU A 28 -9.75 14.12 -8.78
C LEU A 28 -9.86 15.50 -9.46
N ALA A 29 -10.86 15.71 -10.32
CA ALA A 29 -11.10 16.98 -10.98
C ALA A 29 -11.34 18.14 -9.99
N GLU A 30 -11.95 17.87 -8.82
CA GLU A 30 -12.18 18.88 -7.79
C GLU A 30 -10.87 19.31 -7.11
N VAL A 31 -9.95 18.36 -6.92
CA VAL A 31 -8.62 18.63 -6.35
C VAL A 31 -7.78 19.39 -7.37
N GLU A 32 -7.76 18.95 -8.63
CA GLU A 32 -7.05 19.61 -9.74
C GLU A 32 -7.53 21.04 -9.96
N ALA A 33 -8.85 21.31 -9.87
CA ALA A 33 -9.40 22.66 -9.99
C ALA A 33 -8.98 23.60 -8.84
N GLY A 34 -8.66 23.04 -7.67
CA GLY A 34 -8.18 23.79 -6.51
C GLY A 34 -6.66 23.86 -6.38
N ASP A 35 -5.90 23.20 -7.26
CA ASP A 35 -4.43 23.13 -7.20
C ASP A 35 -3.83 23.14 -8.62
N ALA A 36 -3.54 24.33 -9.12
CA ALA A 36 -3.05 24.54 -10.48
C ALA A 36 -1.67 23.91 -10.74
N GLU A 37 -0.79 23.88 -9.74
CA GLU A 37 0.53 23.25 -9.86
C GLU A 37 0.40 21.73 -10.00
N LEU A 38 -0.49 21.12 -9.19
CA LEU A 38 -0.81 19.70 -9.31
C LEU A 38 -1.45 19.37 -10.66
N ALA A 39 -2.39 20.18 -11.13
CA ALA A 39 -2.99 19.99 -12.45
C ALA A 39 -1.93 20.04 -13.57
N ALA A 40 -0.98 20.98 -13.48
CA ALA A 40 0.12 21.11 -14.44
C ALA A 40 1.08 19.91 -14.43
N ALA A 41 1.34 19.30 -13.26
CA ALA A 41 2.21 18.12 -13.15
C ALA A 41 1.71 16.92 -13.97
N LYS A 42 0.40 16.83 -14.26
CA LYS A 42 -0.17 15.76 -15.09
C LYS A 42 0.41 15.72 -16.50
N ALA A 43 0.86 16.86 -17.04
CA ALA A 43 1.41 16.97 -18.38
C ALA A 43 2.79 16.32 -18.53
N ASN A 44 3.55 16.16 -17.44
CA ASN A 44 4.93 15.68 -17.47
C ASN A 44 5.17 14.45 -16.58
N ARG A 45 4.11 13.77 -16.14
CA ARG A 45 4.14 12.54 -15.34
C ARG A 45 3.39 11.44 -16.07
N THR A 46 3.91 10.21 -16.00
CA THR A 46 3.08 9.04 -16.33
C THR A 46 1.95 8.90 -15.31
N ARG A 47 0.93 8.08 -15.60
CA ARG A 47 -0.20 7.88 -14.67
C ARG A 47 0.24 7.44 -13.27
N VAL A 48 1.22 6.55 -13.17
CA VAL A 48 1.71 6.03 -11.87
C VAL A 48 2.49 7.12 -11.13
N GLU A 49 3.34 7.87 -11.83
CA GLU A 49 4.09 8.99 -11.25
C GLU A 49 3.18 10.15 -10.80
N TYR A 50 2.07 10.36 -11.52
CA TYR A 50 1.04 11.30 -11.08
C TYR A 50 0.38 10.83 -9.79
N TYR A 51 0.10 9.53 -9.66
CA TYR A 51 -0.44 8.97 -8.41
C TYR A 51 0.53 9.12 -7.23
N PHE A 52 1.84 8.95 -7.45
CA PHE A 52 2.84 9.26 -6.42
C PHE A 52 2.81 10.75 -6.04
N THR A 53 2.70 11.64 -7.01
CA THR A 53 2.58 13.09 -6.76
C THR A 53 1.35 13.44 -5.91
N LEU A 54 0.26 12.67 -6.01
CA LEU A 54 -0.96 12.90 -5.23
C LEU A 54 -0.79 12.59 -3.73
N SER A 55 0.16 11.73 -3.33
CA SER A 55 0.33 11.29 -1.95
C SER A 55 0.46 12.44 -0.93
N PRO A 56 1.32 13.46 -1.14
CA PRO A 56 1.31 14.66 -0.29
C PRO A 56 0.16 15.63 -0.61
N CYS A 57 -0.26 15.73 -1.88
CA CYS A 57 -1.20 16.77 -2.31
C CYS A 57 -2.60 16.53 -1.74
N TRP A 58 -3.05 15.28 -1.70
CA TRP A 58 -4.39 14.92 -1.24
C TRP A 58 -4.66 15.28 0.23
N PRO A 59 -3.90 14.79 1.22
CA PRO A 59 -4.12 15.15 2.61
C PRO A 59 -3.91 16.65 2.86
N ARG A 60 -2.97 17.28 2.15
CA ARG A 60 -2.73 18.74 2.23
C ARG A 60 -3.95 19.54 1.77
N TRP A 61 -4.51 19.21 0.61
CA TRP A 61 -5.71 19.85 0.07
C TRP A 61 -6.92 19.69 1.00
N LEU A 62 -7.10 18.51 1.60
CA LEU A 62 -8.18 18.28 2.57
C LEU A 62 -8.03 19.15 3.83
N LEU A 63 -6.82 19.25 4.38
CA LEU A 63 -6.55 20.10 5.55
C LEU A 63 -6.70 21.59 5.22
N GLU A 64 -6.37 22.02 4.01
CA GLU A 64 -6.57 23.39 3.54
C GLU A 64 -8.06 23.72 3.38
N LYS A 65 -8.81 22.87 2.67
CA LYS A 65 -10.22 23.12 2.34
C LYS A 65 -11.16 22.91 3.53
N HIS A 66 -10.88 21.90 4.37
CA HIS A 66 -11.79 21.45 5.42
C HIS A 66 -11.20 21.52 6.83
N GLY A 67 -9.88 21.66 7.00
CA GLY A 67 -9.22 21.44 8.29
C GLY A 67 -9.83 22.23 9.46
N MET A 68 -9.97 23.55 9.31
CA MET A 68 -10.55 24.41 10.35
C MET A 68 -12.08 24.33 10.41
N ARG A 69 -12.76 24.27 9.25
CA ARG A 69 -14.23 24.28 9.17
C ARG A 69 -14.87 22.98 9.65
N ALA A 70 -14.17 21.87 9.51
CA ALA A 70 -14.64 20.54 9.91
C ALA A 70 -14.00 20.03 11.20
N GLY A 71 -13.19 20.85 11.89
CA GLY A 71 -12.52 20.46 13.13
C GLY A 71 -11.62 19.23 12.97
N ILE A 72 -10.93 19.10 11.84
CA ILE A 72 -10.05 17.95 11.59
C ILE A 72 -8.78 18.14 12.41
N GLU A 73 -8.60 17.39 13.49
CA GLU A 73 -7.39 17.46 14.32
C GLU A 73 -6.22 16.65 13.72
N ARG A 74 -6.54 15.60 12.97
CA ARG A 74 -5.60 14.65 12.38
C ARG A 74 -6.12 14.13 11.05
N ILE A 75 -5.21 13.94 10.10
CA ILE A 75 -5.48 13.21 8.86
C ILE A 75 -4.54 12.01 8.73
N THR A 76 -5.11 10.85 8.41
CA THR A 76 -4.34 9.63 8.17
C THR A 76 -4.60 9.16 6.76
N TYR A 77 -3.57 9.20 5.93
CA TYR A 77 -3.58 8.65 4.57
C TYR A 77 -3.41 7.14 4.64
N VAL A 78 -4.17 6.43 3.81
CA VAL A 78 -4.10 4.97 3.66
C VAL A 78 -4.24 4.63 2.17
N ASP A 79 -3.36 3.78 1.64
CA ASP A 79 -3.48 3.26 0.28
C ASP A 79 -4.76 2.41 0.10
N ALA A 80 -5.31 2.42 -1.12
CA ALA A 80 -6.54 1.68 -1.43
C ALA A 80 -6.36 0.15 -1.44
N ASP A 81 -5.13 -0.37 -1.48
CA ASP A 81 -4.82 -1.80 -1.47
C ASP A 81 -4.39 -2.31 -0.08
N MET A 82 -5.00 -1.75 0.97
CA MET A 82 -4.80 -2.15 2.36
C MET A 82 -6.05 -2.79 2.98
N PHE A 83 -5.86 -3.66 3.97
CA PHE A 83 -6.97 -4.29 4.70
C PHE A 83 -6.73 -4.33 6.21
N PHE A 84 -7.72 -3.83 6.96
CA PHE A 84 -7.71 -3.83 8.43
C PHE A 84 -8.26 -5.14 9.00
N PHE A 85 -7.37 -5.90 9.64
CA PHE A 85 -7.67 -7.15 10.33
C PHE A 85 -8.15 -6.90 11.77
N ALA A 86 -7.69 -5.81 12.40
CA ALA A 86 -8.10 -5.36 13.72
C ALA A 86 -8.30 -3.83 13.73
N SER A 87 -8.72 -3.29 14.88
CA SER A 87 -8.90 -1.84 15.06
C SER A 87 -7.58 -1.07 14.84
N PRO A 88 -7.60 0.06 14.11
CA PRO A 88 -6.41 0.90 13.93
C PRO A 88 -6.09 1.78 15.15
N ALA A 89 -6.89 1.71 16.24
CA ALA A 89 -6.76 2.60 17.40
C ALA A 89 -5.32 2.73 17.95
N ARG A 90 -4.59 1.62 18.02
CA ARG A 90 -3.20 1.59 18.52
C ARG A 90 -2.23 2.46 17.73
N ILE A 91 -2.51 2.71 16.44
CA ILE A 91 -1.70 3.61 15.61
C ILE A 91 -1.82 5.04 16.15
N PHE A 92 -3.05 5.45 16.47
CA PHE A 92 -3.36 6.78 16.97
C PHE A 92 -2.89 6.94 18.42
N GLU A 93 -3.16 5.96 19.28
CA GLU A 93 -2.67 5.94 20.66
C GLU A 93 -1.14 6.08 20.75
N ALA A 94 -0.40 5.40 19.86
CA ALA A 94 1.06 5.53 19.80
C ALA A 94 1.50 6.94 19.37
N MET A 95 0.82 7.53 18.38
CA MET A 95 1.09 8.90 17.93
C MET A 95 0.82 9.93 19.02
N ASP A 96 -0.29 9.76 19.75
CA ASP A 96 -0.70 10.61 20.86
C ASP A 96 0.28 10.51 22.04
N ALA A 97 0.67 9.28 22.41
CA ALA A 97 1.65 9.05 23.48
C ALA A 97 3.02 9.67 23.16
N ALA A 98 3.45 9.60 21.89
CA ALA A 98 4.68 10.22 21.42
C ALA A 98 4.58 11.75 21.28
N LYS A 99 3.36 12.33 21.33
CA LYS A 99 3.07 13.73 21.00
C LYS A 99 3.64 14.13 19.62
N ALA A 100 3.61 13.19 18.68
CA ALA A 100 4.17 13.39 17.35
C ALA A 100 3.19 14.14 16.44
N SER A 101 3.73 15.00 15.57
CA SER A 101 2.96 15.70 14.53
C SER A 101 2.88 14.91 13.23
N VAL A 102 3.84 14.00 12.99
CA VAL A 102 3.90 13.16 11.79
C VAL A 102 4.15 11.71 12.20
N LEU A 103 3.47 10.77 11.57
CA LEU A 103 3.69 9.34 11.74
C LEU A 103 3.95 8.68 10.39
N VAL A 104 4.97 7.83 10.35
CA VAL A 104 5.30 6.99 9.19
C VAL A 104 5.56 5.55 9.59
N THR A 105 5.56 4.65 8.61
CA THR A 105 5.95 3.25 8.79
C THR A 105 7.17 2.93 7.93
N ALA A 106 8.16 2.23 8.50
CA ALA A 106 9.31 1.77 7.75
C ALA A 106 8.96 0.53 6.90
N HIS A 107 9.59 0.38 5.73
CA HIS A 107 9.47 -0.84 4.94
C HIS A 107 9.93 -2.07 5.74
N ARG A 108 10.95 -1.92 6.59
CA ARG A 108 11.49 -3.00 7.45
C ARG A 108 11.94 -4.21 6.62
N PHE A 109 12.68 -3.94 5.54
CA PHE A 109 13.20 -4.99 4.71
C PHE A 109 14.11 -5.92 5.53
N PRO A 110 13.91 -7.25 5.48
CA PRO A 110 14.87 -8.18 6.05
C PRO A 110 16.21 -8.06 5.30
N LEU A 111 17.29 -8.56 5.90
CA LEU A 111 18.66 -8.33 5.42
C LEU A 111 18.87 -8.63 3.92
N TRP A 112 18.29 -9.71 3.40
CA TRP A 112 18.41 -10.10 1.98
C TRP A 112 17.61 -9.19 1.02
N LEU A 113 16.75 -8.32 1.54
CA LEU A 113 16.00 -7.31 0.79
C LEU A 113 16.52 -5.88 1.08
N LYS A 114 17.56 -5.71 1.90
CA LYS A 114 18.04 -4.37 2.30
C LYS A 114 18.39 -3.47 1.11
N ARG A 115 18.84 -4.04 -0.02
CA ARG A 115 19.08 -3.28 -1.27
C ARG A 115 17.88 -2.49 -1.78
N TYR A 116 16.65 -2.86 -1.41
CA TYR A 116 15.43 -2.15 -1.81
C TYR A 116 15.30 -0.79 -1.13
N GLU A 117 16.02 -0.52 -0.03
CA GLU A 117 16.09 0.81 0.62
C GLU A 117 16.63 1.91 -0.30
N ARG A 118 17.26 1.55 -1.43
CA ARG A 118 17.61 2.51 -2.49
C ARG A 118 16.38 3.28 -3.01
N HIS A 119 15.19 2.68 -2.94
CA HIS A 119 13.91 3.30 -3.30
C HIS A 119 13.27 4.07 -2.13
N GLY A 120 13.73 3.86 -0.90
CA GLY A 120 13.22 4.53 0.31
C GLY A 120 13.12 3.58 1.50
N LYS A 121 13.42 4.10 2.70
CA LYS A 121 13.34 3.39 3.98
C LYS A 121 11.90 3.31 4.50
N PHE A 122 11.07 4.30 4.16
CA PHE A 122 9.69 4.42 4.62
C PHE A 122 8.68 4.15 3.52
N ASN A 123 7.54 3.59 3.89
CA ASN A 123 6.44 3.28 3.00
C ASN A 123 5.36 4.38 3.08
N VAL A 124 4.82 4.77 1.93
CA VAL A 124 3.80 5.85 1.81
C VAL A 124 2.37 5.31 1.94
N GLY A 125 2.18 4.01 2.15
CA GLY A 125 0.85 3.44 2.22
C GLY A 125 0.08 3.75 3.52
N LEU A 126 0.76 4.13 4.60
CA LEU A 126 0.12 4.66 5.80
C LEU A 126 0.97 5.79 6.39
N LEU A 127 0.37 6.97 6.45
CA LEU A 127 0.98 8.20 6.98
C LEU A 127 -0.06 8.95 7.79
N SER A 128 0.34 9.59 8.89
CA SER A 128 -0.57 10.44 9.67
C SER A 128 0.06 11.79 9.95
N PHE A 129 -0.75 12.84 9.89
CA PHE A 129 -0.35 14.22 10.11
C PHE A 129 -1.33 14.88 11.08
N GLN A 130 -0.81 15.49 12.13
CA GLN A 130 -1.59 16.43 12.92
C GLN A 130 -1.91 17.67 12.10
N ASN A 131 -3.10 18.21 12.32
CA ASN A 131 -3.48 19.52 11.80
C ASN A 131 -2.87 20.63 12.67
N ASP A 132 -1.56 20.59 12.86
CA ASP A 132 -0.76 21.59 13.56
C ASP A 132 0.25 22.24 12.59
N GLY A 133 1.06 23.17 13.10
CA GLY A 133 2.06 23.85 12.28
C GLY A 133 3.12 22.91 11.68
N VAL A 134 3.52 21.87 12.42
CA VAL A 134 4.59 20.96 11.99
C VAL A 134 4.08 19.96 10.95
N GLY A 135 2.92 19.35 11.18
CA GLY A 135 2.28 18.43 10.26
C GLY A 135 1.94 19.11 8.92
N ARG A 136 1.41 20.34 8.97
CA ARG A 136 1.16 21.14 7.76
C ARG A 136 2.44 21.51 7.02
N ALA A 137 3.45 22.02 7.71
CA ALA A 137 4.73 22.37 7.09
C ALA A 137 5.41 21.15 6.46
N CYS A 138 5.31 19.97 7.09
CA CYS A 138 5.82 18.72 6.51
C CYS A 138 5.10 18.36 5.21
N LEU A 139 3.76 18.48 5.16
CA LEU A 139 2.97 18.24 3.96
C LEU A 139 3.28 19.22 2.83
N ASP A 140 3.40 20.52 3.15
CA ASP A 140 3.71 21.55 2.16
C ASP A 140 5.10 21.34 1.53
N GLU A 141 6.12 21.01 2.33
CA GLU A 141 7.45 20.70 1.80
C GLU A 141 7.44 19.43 0.95
N TRP A 142 6.81 18.35 1.43
CA TRP A 142 6.75 17.09 0.69
C TRP A 142 5.98 17.25 -0.63
N ARG A 143 4.88 18.02 -0.64
CA ARG A 143 4.16 18.43 -1.84
C ARG A 143 5.07 19.17 -2.81
N GLY A 144 5.77 20.22 -2.34
CA GLY A 144 6.65 21.04 -3.18
C GLY A 144 7.74 20.20 -3.85
N ARG A 145 8.35 19.26 -3.11
CA ARG A 145 9.34 18.32 -3.66
C ARG A 145 8.74 17.40 -4.73
N CYS A 146 7.57 16.81 -4.49
CA CYS A 146 6.94 15.89 -5.46
C CYS A 146 6.48 16.60 -6.75
N LEU A 147 5.97 17.84 -6.63
CA LEU A 147 5.61 18.66 -7.79
C LEU A 147 6.86 19.02 -8.62
N GLY A 148 7.96 19.38 -7.94
CA GLY A 148 9.24 19.61 -8.60
C GLY A 148 9.77 18.35 -9.30
N TRP A 149 9.78 17.20 -8.60
CA TRP A 149 10.28 15.94 -9.12
C TRP A 149 9.59 14.76 -8.45
N CYS A 150 8.96 13.87 -9.21
CA CYS A 150 8.36 12.64 -8.68
C CYS A 150 8.21 11.61 -9.80
N TYR A 151 9.25 10.81 -10.01
CA TYR A 151 9.33 9.87 -11.14
C TYR A 151 9.63 8.44 -10.68
N ASP A 152 9.19 7.44 -11.45
CA ASP A 152 9.41 6.01 -11.19
C ASP A 152 10.78 5.58 -11.71
N ARG A 153 11.82 6.31 -11.29
CA ARG A 153 13.22 6.02 -11.59
C ARG A 153 14.11 6.49 -10.45
N LEU A 154 15.29 5.89 -10.33
CA LEU A 154 16.27 6.33 -9.35
C LEU A 154 17.14 7.44 -9.95
N GLU A 155 17.25 8.56 -9.26
CA GLU A 155 18.03 9.71 -9.71
C GLU A 155 18.56 10.47 -8.50
N GLU A 156 19.88 10.46 -8.28
CA GLU A 156 20.53 11.31 -7.27
C GLU A 156 19.88 11.26 -5.87
N GLY A 157 19.56 10.05 -5.40
CA GLY A 157 18.90 9.87 -4.10
C GLY A 157 17.41 10.16 -4.09
N LYS A 158 16.76 10.34 -5.24
CA LYS A 158 15.30 10.49 -5.41
C LYS A 158 14.69 9.22 -6.02
N TYR A 159 13.46 8.94 -5.63
CA TYR A 159 12.60 7.90 -6.21
C TYR A 159 11.16 8.13 -5.75
N ALA A 160 10.26 8.33 -6.72
CA ALA A 160 8.85 8.56 -6.46
C ALA A 160 8.62 9.61 -5.34
N ASP A 161 7.54 9.44 -4.59
CA ASP A 161 7.14 10.20 -3.41
C ASP A 161 7.83 9.71 -2.13
N GLN A 162 8.08 8.41 -2.02
CA GLN A 162 8.56 7.77 -0.80
C GLN A 162 10.00 8.10 -0.41
N LYS A 163 10.90 8.38 -1.36
CA LYS A 163 12.33 8.55 -1.04
C LYS A 163 12.61 9.80 -0.22
N TYR A 164 11.76 10.82 -0.36
CA TYR A 164 11.85 12.06 0.44
C TYR A 164 11.66 11.83 1.94
N LEU A 165 10.99 10.75 2.34
CA LEU A 165 10.77 10.42 3.75
C LEU A 165 12.07 10.01 4.45
N ASP A 166 13.12 9.61 3.71
CA ASP A 166 14.40 9.18 4.29
C ASP A 166 15.09 10.28 5.10
N GLU A 167 14.81 11.54 4.78
CA GLU A 167 15.33 12.73 5.46
C GLU A 167 14.50 13.14 6.69
N TRP A 168 13.28 12.60 6.84
CA TRP A 168 12.35 13.04 7.88
C TRP A 168 12.85 12.80 9.32
N PRO A 169 13.52 11.68 9.66
CA PRO A 169 14.04 11.49 11.01
C PRO A 169 15.00 12.59 11.47
N GLU A 170 15.88 13.04 10.58
CA GLU A 170 16.83 14.12 10.87
C GLU A 170 16.12 15.48 10.89
N ARG A 171 15.22 15.73 9.93
CA ARG A 171 14.53 17.01 9.77
C ARG A 171 13.48 17.30 10.86
N LEU A 172 12.70 16.29 11.25
CA LEU A 172 11.55 16.45 12.15
C LEU A 172 11.87 16.09 13.60
N GLY A 173 12.92 15.29 13.85
CA GLY A 173 13.32 14.87 15.19
C GLY A 173 12.15 14.32 16.01
N ALA A 174 11.93 14.89 17.20
CA ALA A 174 10.88 14.45 18.12
C ALA A 174 9.44 14.62 17.58
N ALA A 175 9.22 15.42 16.54
CA ALA A 175 7.89 15.58 15.95
C ALA A 175 7.50 14.42 15.00
N LEU A 176 8.45 13.53 14.66
CA LEU A 176 8.19 12.34 13.86
C LEU A 176 8.13 11.10 14.74
N LEU A 177 7.04 10.35 14.62
CA LEU A 177 6.96 8.97 15.08
C LEU A 177 7.19 8.02 13.89
N VAL A 178 8.31 7.30 13.91
CA VAL A 178 8.46 6.09 13.11
C VAL A 178 7.80 4.96 13.89
N LEU A 179 6.60 4.54 13.47
CA LEU A 179 5.85 3.51 14.17
C LEU A 179 6.63 2.19 14.18
N GLU A 180 6.79 1.58 15.35
CA GLU A 180 7.54 0.33 15.52
C GLU A 180 6.66 -0.93 15.47
N HIS A 181 5.35 -0.76 15.68
CA HIS A 181 4.33 -1.81 15.68
C HIS A 181 4.41 -2.67 14.42
N ARG A 182 4.82 -3.93 14.57
CA ARG A 182 5.11 -4.87 13.48
C ARG A 182 3.85 -5.44 12.84
N GLU A 183 2.75 -5.42 13.57
CA GLU A 183 1.40 -5.79 13.16
C GLU A 183 0.72 -4.74 12.26
N VAL A 184 1.32 -3.56 12.13
CA VAL A 184 0.87 -2.46 11.26
C VAL A 184 1.79 -2.36 10.04
N ASN A 185 1.16 -2.23 8.86
CA ASN A 185 1.82 -2.18 7.56
C ASN A 185 2.71 -3.41 7.30
N LEU A 186 2.21 -4.59 7.69
CA LEU A 186 2.79 -5.86 7.31
C LEU A 186 2.53 -6.09 5.81
N ALA A 187 3.49 -6.61 5.08
CA ALA A 187 3.45 -6.61 3.63
C ALA A 187 4.31 -7.74 3.03
N PRO A 188 4.21 -7.99 1.71
CA PRO A 188 5.08 -8.92 1.00
C PRO A 188 6.57 -8.73 1.27
N TRP A 189 7.04 -7.50 1.51
CA TRP A 189 8.47 -7.21 1.67
C TRP A 189 9.01 -7.38 3.10
N ASN A 190 8.18 -7.52 4.13
CA ASN A 190 8.63 -7.57 5.53
C ASN A 190 8.07 -8.73 6.35
N TRP A 191 7.09 -9.49 5.85
CA TRP A 191 6.50 -10.62 6.59
C TRP A 191 7.51 -11.67 7.07
N ALA A 192 8.62 -11.84 6.35
CA ALA A 192 9.64 -12.84 6.67
C ALA A 192 10.62 -12.37 7.75
N GLY A 193 10.54 -11.09 8.16
CA GLY A 193 11.36 -10.49 9.21
C GLY A 193 10.67 -10.42 10.57
N VAL A 194 9.51 -11.07 10.73
CA VAL A 194 8.72 -11.08 11.96
C VAL A 194 8.25 -12.48 12.30
N GLU A 195 7.98 -12.74 13.59
CA GLU A 195 7.26 -13.92 14.04
C GLU A 195 5.76 -13.78 13.75
N ILE A 196 5.16 -14.79 13.11
CA ILE A 196 3.72 -14.84 12.85
C ILE A 196 3.15 -16.16 13.34
N ALA A 197 2.21 -16.07 14.28
CA ALA A 197 1.50 -17.19 14.87
C ALA A 197 -0.01 -17.13 14.54
N ALA A 198 -0.66 -18.29 14.57
CA ALA A 198 -2.13 -18.33 14.54
C ALA A 198 -2.70 -17.91 15.89
N GLU A 199 -3.75 -17.11 15.87
CA GLU A 199 -4.54 -16.81 17.06
C GLU A 199 -5.47 -17.99 17.39
N ALA A 200 -5.48 -18.39 18.66
CA ALA A 200 -6.35 -19.46 19.16
C ALA A 200 -7.71 -18.88 19.56
N GLY A 201 -8.72 -19.02 18.68
CA GLY A 201 -10.11 -18.62 18.96
C GLY A 201 -10.38 -17.11 18.97
N GLY A 202 -11.66 -16.72 19.08
CA GLY A 202 -12.11 -15.33 19.20
C GLY A 202 -12.56 -14.65 17.88
N ALA A 203 -13.07 -13.41 17.97
CA ALA A 203 -13.62 -12.65 16.85
C ALA A 203 -12.63 -12.41 15.70
N GLY A 204 -11.32 -12.38 16.00
CA GLY A 204 -10.23 -12.29 15.03
C GLY A 204 -10.12 -13.50 14.09
N ALA A 205 -10.64 -14.67 14.49
CA ALA A 205 -10.60 -15.89 13.67
C ALA A 205 -11.36 -15.75 12.35
N ALA A 206 -12.45 -14.97 12.32
CA ALA A 206 -13.24 -14.71 11.11
C ALA A 206 -12.50 -13.86 10.07
N LYS A 207 -11.57 -12.99 10.52
CA LYS A 207 -10.71 -12.17 9.66
C LYS A 207 -9.33 -12.76 9.42
N GLY A 208 -9.00 -13.96 9.93
CA GLY A 208 -7.73 -14.64 9.65
C GLY A 208 -6.98 -15.10 10.90
N GLY A 209 -7.24 -14.48 12.06
CA GLY A 209 -6.73 -14.85 13.38
C GLY A 209 -5.22 -15.04 13.38
N LEU A 210 -4.46 -13.95 13.23
CA LEU A 210 -3.00 -13.98 13.21
C LEU A 210 -2.45 -13.01 14.25
N ARG A 211 -1.36 -13.41 14.88
CA ARG A 211 -0.54 -12.57 15.74
C ARG A 211 0.83 -12.36 15.10
N VAL A 212 1.31 -11.13 15.12
CA VAL A 212 2.62 -10.69 14.64
C VAL A 212 3.38 -10.21 15.86
N GLU A 213 4.49 -10.86 16.21
CA GLU A 213 5.24 -10.57 17.45
C GLU A 213 4.34 -10.58 18.71
N GLY A 214 3.41 -11.55 18.79
CA GLY A 214 2.46 -11.67 19.89
C GLY A 214 1.24 -10.75 19.80
N GLU A 215 1.23 -9.76 18.91
CA GLU A 215 0.16 -8.76 18.78
C GLU A 215 -0.81 -9.08 17.64
N PRO A 216 -2.14 -8.83 17.74
CA PRO A 216 -3.08 -9.11 16.65
C PRO A 216 -2.70 -8.36 15.37
N LEU A 217 -2.70 -9.03 14.21
CA LEU A 217 -2.50 -8.36 12.92
C LEU A 217 -3.50 -7.21 12.77
N VAL A 218 -3.01 -5.98 12.60
CA VAL A 218 -3.86 -4.78 12.45
C VAL A 218 -4.07 -4.47 10.98
N LEU A 219 -2.98 -4.34 10.22
CA LEU A 219 -3.04 -3.84 8.84
C LEU A 219 -2.04 -4.58 7.95
N PHE A 220 -2.54 -5.11 6.84
CA PHE A 220 -1.71 -5.69 5.79
C PHE A 220 -1.80 -4.90 4.48
N HIS A 221 -0.66 -4.65 3.83
CA HIS A 221 -0.54 -3.98 2.54
C HIS A 221 -0.43 -5.00 1.41
N PHE A 222 -1.44 -5.05 0.53
CA PHE A 222 -1.55 -5.99 -0.58
C PHE A 222 -0.89 -5.48 -1.86
N ALA A 223 0.31 -4.91 -1.74
CA ALA A 223 1.00 -4.27 -2.85
C ALA A 223 1.10 -5.18 -4.10
N ARG A 224 0.56 -4.66 -5.21
CA ARG A 224 0.51 -5.33 -6.52
C ARG A 224 -0.32 -6.63 -6.57
N PHE A 225 -1.06 -6.95 -5.52
CA PHE A 225 -1.99 -8.08 -5.50
C PHE A 225 -3.27 -7.71 -6.27
N ARG A 226 -3.61 -8.50 -7.29
CA ARG A 226 -4.77 -8.22 -8.14
C ARG A 226 -5.16 -9.41 -9.01
N PRO A 227 -6.42 -9.51 -9.44
CA PRO A 227 -6.82 -10.48 -10.45
C PRO A 227 -6.14 -10.18 -11.79
N ILE A 228 -5.78 -11.24 -12.51
CA ILE A 228 -5.26 -11.20 -13.88
C ILE A 228 -6.35 -11.68 -14.84
N HIS A 229 -7.00 -12.79 -14.49
CA HIS A 229 -8.04 -13.40 -15.32
C HIS A 229 -9.10 -14.05 -14.44
N GLY A 230 -10.34 -13.57 -14.57
CA GLY A 230 -11.46 -13.97 -13.74
C GLY A 230 -11.16 -13.82 -12.24
N ASP A 231 -11.83 -14.64 -11.44
CA ASP A 231 -11.61 -14.74 -10.00
C ASP A 231 -10.66 -15.87 -9.60
N TRP A 232 -10.08 -16.59 -10.56
CA TRP A 232 -9.22 -17.75 -10.30
C TRP A 232 -7.73 -17.50 -10.54
N TRP A 233 -7.33 -16.53 -11.37
CA TRP A 233 -5.91 -16.25 -11.63
C TRP A 233 -5.48 -14.87 -11.14
N TRP A 234 -4.53 -14.82 -10.20
CA TRP A 234 -4.16 -13.60 -9.48
C TRP A 234 -2.66 -13.31 -9.56
N GLN A 235 -2.29 -12.04 -9.70
CA GLN A 235 -0.92 -11.57 -9.46
C GLN A 235 -0.70 -11.48 -7.95
N SER A 236 0.37 -12.08 -7.45
CA SER A 236 0.66 -12.11 -6.01
C SER A 236 1.35 -10.86 -5.47
N GLY A 237 2.18 -10.21 -6.30
CA GLY A 237 3.11 -9.17 -5.85
C GLY A 237 4.33 -9.68 -5.07
N GLN A 238 4.46 -10.99 -4.82
CA GLN A 238 5.45 -11.55 -3.89
C GLN A 238 6.75 -12.07 -4.53
N LEU A 239 6.84 -12.09 -5.86
CA LEU A 239 7.96 -12.73 -6.57
C LEU A 239 9.33 -12.28 -6.03
N ASP A 240 9.49 -10.98 -5.84
CA ASP A 240 10.75 -10.37 -5.42
C ASP A 240 11.05 -10.49 -3.91
N TYR A 241 10.04 -10.82 -3.10
CA TYR A 241 10.12 -10.70 -1.65
C TYR A 241 10.13 -12.05 -0.91
N GLY A 242 9.78 -13.12 -1.60
CA GLY A 242 9.63 -14.45 -1.03
C GLY A 242 8.16 -14.82 -0.88
N VAL A 243 7.87 -16.09 -1.16
CA VAL A 243 6.50 -16.59 -1.23
C VAL A 243 6.04 -17.00 0.16
N MET A 244 4.97 -16.39 0.65
CA MET A 244 4.38 -16.77 1.93
C MET A 244 3.95 -18.25 1.94
N PRO A 245 4.12 -18.96 3.07
CA PRO A 245 3.62 -20.32 3.23
C PRO A 245 2.11 -20.38 2.99
N ARG A 246 1.62 -21.51 2.45
CA ARG A 246 0.19 -21.69 2.13
C ARG A 246 -0.74 -21.35 3.31
N ARG A 247 -0.36 -21.77 4.53
CA ARG A 247 -1.14 -21.48 5.75
C ARG A 247 -1.28 -19.98 6.01
N LEU A 248 -0.21 -19.22 5.81
CA LEU A 248 -0.21 -17.77 5.97
C LEU A 248 -1.01 -17.09 4.84
N ARG A 249 -0.82 -17.52 3.58
CA ARG A 249 -1.60 -17.01 2.44
C ARG A 249 -3.10 -17.18 2.64
N ARG A 250 -3.54 -18.35 3.09
CA ARG A 250 -4.96 -18.61 3.36
C ARG A 250 -5.53 -17.65 4.41
N ARG A 251 -4.75 -17.33 5.47
CA ARG A 251 -5.20 -16.46 6.56
C ARG A 251 -5.13 -14.97 6.25
N ILE A 252 -4.22 -14.53 5.37
CA ILE A 252 -4.07 -13.11 4.99
C ILE A 252 -4.84 -12.82 3.69
N TYR A 253 -4.52 -13.53 2.62
CA TYR A 253 -5.09 -13.28 1.29
C TYR A 253 -6.49 -13.87 1.12
N GLY A 254 -6.85 -14.93 1.85
CA GLY A 254 -8.20 -15.50 1.83
C GLY A 254 -9.27 -14.46 2.20
N PRO A 255 -9.23 -13.87 3.41
CA PRO A 255 -10.17 -12.83 3.83
C PRO A 255 -10.22 -11.62 2.88
N TYR A 256 -9.06 -11.12 2.45
CA TYR A 256 -9.00 -9.99 1.52
C TYR A 256 -9.58 -10.35 0.14
N GLY A 257 -9.26 -11.54 -0.38
CA GLY A 257 -9.81 -12.04 -1.63
C GLY A 257 -11.34 -12.22 -1.58
N ARG A 258 -11.90 -12.68 -0.46
CA ARG A 258 -13.35 -12.69 -0.24
C ARG A 258 -13.94 -11.29 -0.25
N ALA A 259 -13.30 -10.34 0.44
CA ALA A 259 -13.76 -8.95 0.47
C ALA A 259 -13.76 -8.31 -0.93
N LEU A 260 -12.71 -8.54 -1.73
CA LEU A 260 -12.65 -8.06 -3.11
C LEU A 260 -13.73 -8.66 -4.01
N LEU A 261 -14.03 -9.96 -3.85
CA LEU A 261 -15.09 -10.61 -4.61
C LEU A 261 -16.48 -10.12 -4.21
N ALA A 262 -16.72 -9.96 -2.90
CA ALA A 262 -17.96 -9.39 -2.41
C ALA A 262 -18.15 -7.95 -2.92
N ALA A 263 -17.10 -7.13 -2.89
CA ALA A 263 -17.12 -5.79 -3.48
C ALA A 263 -17.39 -5.84 -4.99
N ARG A 264 -16.75 -6.74 -5.75
CA ARG A 264 -17.06 -6.93 -7.18
C ARG A 264 -18.54 -7.26 -7.39
N ASP A 265 -19.09 -8.21 -6.64
CA ASP A 265 -20.49 -8.63 -6.80
C ASP A 265 -21.46 -7.50 -6.46
N GLU A 266 -21.13 -6.73 -5.41
CA GLU A 266 -21.86 -5.53 -5.02
C GLU A 266 -21.87 -4.48 -6.14
N LEU A 267 -20.75 -4.31 -6.84
CA LEU A 267 -20.61 -3.40 -7.97
C LEU A 267 -21.32 -3.92 -9.23
N ALA A 268 -21.20 -5.21 -9.53
CA ALA A 268 -21.89 -5.85 -10.65
C ALA A 268 -23.41 -5.75 -10.53
N ALA A 269 -23.94 -5.78 -9.31
CA ALA A 269 -25.36 -5.57 -9.03
C ALA A 269 -25.83 -4.12 -9.33
N ARG A 270 -24.93 -3.12 -9.21
CA ARG A 270 -25.22 -1.70 -9.50
C ARG A 270 -24.88 -1.27 -10.93
N ARG A 271 -23.96 -1.98 -11.57
CA ARG A 271 -23.40 -1.68 -12.89
C ARG A 271 -23.30 -2.98 -13.68
N ALA A 272 -24.29 -3.23 -14.53
CA ALA A 272 -24.34 -4.41 -15.37
C ALA A 272 -23.05 -4.57 -16.19
N GLY A 273 -22.46 -5.76 -16.15
CA GLY A 273 -21.20 -6.06 -16.86
C GLY A 273 -19.93 -5.60 -16.15
N PHE A 274 -20.01 -5.02 -14.95
CA PHE A 274 -18.82 -4.76 -14.14
C PHE A 274 -18.17 -6.08 -13.69
N ASP A 275 -16.88 -6.21 -13.94
CA ASP A 275 -16.03 -7.29 -13.46
C ASP A 275 -14.60 -6.73 -13.29
N PHE A 276 -13.72 -7.53 -12.71
CA PHE A 276 -12.31 -7.20 -12.65
C PHE A 276 -11.74 -6.92 -14.04
N VAL A 277 -10.96 -5.84 -14.12
CA VAL A 277 -10.33 -5.41 -15.37
C VAL A 277 -9.49 -6.55 -15.95
N ARG A 278 -9.88 -7.06 -17.12
CA ARG A 278 -9.06 -7.98 -17.91
C ARG A 278 -7.84 -7.23 -18.39
N ARG A 279 -6.65 -7.63 -17.92
CA ARG A 279 -5.40 -7.06 -18.40
C ARG A 279 -4.68 -8.05 -19.31
N PRO A 280 -4.16 -7.62 -20.47
CA PRO A 280 -3.30 -8.47 -21.26
C PRO A 280 -2.08 -8.87 -20.41
N ALA A 281 -1.60 -10.08 -20.61
CA ALA A 281 -0.37 -10.53 -19.98
C ALA A 281 0.73 -9.50 -20.27
N ARG A 282 1.44 -9.02 -19.24
CA ARG A 282 2.54 -8.06 -19.43
C ARG A 282 3.54 -8.67 -20.42
N SER A 283 3.71 -8.06 -21.58
CA SER A 283 4.79 -8.35 -22.53
C SER A 283 5.80 -7.21 -22.47
N GLY A 284 7.09 -7.53 -22.37
CA GLY A 284 8.17 -6.53 -22.29
C GLY A 284 9.52 -7.11 -21.87
N ARG A 285 10.61 -6.35 -22.04
CA ARG A 285 11.99 -6.82 -21.72
C ARG A 285 12.16 -7.27 -20.27
N GLU A 286 11.57 -6.58 -19.30
CA GLU A 286 11.59 -7.00 -17.89
C GLU A 286 10.77 -8.27 -17.62
N PHE A 287 9.66 -8.45 -18.34
CA PHE A 287 8.89 -9.68 -18.28
C PHE A 287 9.71 -10.86 -18.81
N GLY A 288 10.41 -10.69 -19.93
CA GLY A 288 11.33 -11.69 -20.48
C GLY A 288 12.48 -12.04 -19.53
N ARG A 289 13.16 -11.04 -18.97
CA ARG A 289 14.27 -11.22 -18.00
C ARG A 289 13.84 -11.94 -16.72
N SER A 290 12.60 -11.73 -16.29
CA SER A 290 12.03 -12.42 -15.13
C SER A 290 11.21 -13.66 -15.50
N LEU A 291 11.11 -14.04 -16.77
CA LEU A 291 10.23 -15.13 -17.21
C LEU A 291 10.69 -16.46 -16.64
N SER A 292 11.97 -16.81 -16.76
CA SER A 292 12.53 -18.03 -16.14
C SER A 292 12.33 -18.05 -14.63
N LEU A 293 12.52 -16.92 -13.96
CA LEU A 293 12.30 -16.78 -12.52
C LEU A 293 10.82 -16.90 -12.12
N ARG A 294 9.90 -16.33 -12.91
CA ARG A 294 8.45 -16.52 -12.77
C ARG A 294 8.05 -17.96 -13.09
N LEU A 295 8.77 -18.62 -13.99
CA LEU A 295 8.66 -20.03 -14.36
C LEU A 295 9.14 -20.98 -13.28
N VAL A 296 10.01 -20.54 -12.37
CA VAL A 296 10.54 -21.38 -11.27
C VAL A 296 9.88 -21.04 -9.94
N PHE A 297 9.80 -19.76 -9.58
CA PHE A 297 9.36 -19.30 -8.27
C PHE A 297 7.89 -18.85 -8.23
N GLY A 298 7.27 -18.65 -9.41
CA GLY A 298 5.88 -18.24 -9.54
C GLY A 298 5.65 -16.75 -9.27
N GLY A 299 4.80 -16.12 -10.09
CA GLY A 299 4.34 -14.74 -9.87
C GLY A 299 2.81 -14.62 -9.82
N GLY A 300 2.12 -15.62 -10.37
CA GLY A 300 0.67 -15.75 -10.33
C GLY A 300 0.24 -16.88 -9.39
N TRP A 301 -0.93 -16.72 -8.79
CA TRP A 301 -1.55 -17.69 -7.90
C TRP A 301 -2.89 -18.14 -8.48
N LEU A 302 -3.12 -19.46 -8.42
CA LEU A 302 -4.42 -20.05 -8.63
C LEU A 302 -5.22 -19.92 -7.35
N ARG A 303 -6.41 -19.35 -7.44
CA ARG A 303 -7.34 -19.21 -6.34
C ARG A 303 -8.39 -20.33 -6.40
N VAL A 304 -8.59 -21.04 -5.28
CA VAL A 304 -9.64 -22.05 -5.08
C VAL A 304 -10.24 -21.86 -3.68
N GLY A 305 -11.54 -21.54 -3.58
CA GLY A 305 -12.20 -21.37 -2.27
C GLY A 305 -11.70 -20.16 -1.47
N ASP A 306 -10.81 -20.34 -0.51
CA ASP A 306 -10.12 -19.25 0.20
C ASP A 306 -8.60 -19.34 0.06
N GLU A 307 -8.16 -20.24 -0.81
CA GLU A 307 -6.79 -20.63 -0.91
C GLU A 307 -6.15 -20.07 -2.17
N PHE A 308 -4.91 -19.63 -1.99
CA PHE A 308 -4.05 -19.18 -3.07
C PHE A 308 -2.88 -20.16 -3.20
N PHE A 309 -2.87 -20.86 -4.32
CA PHE A 309 -1.84 -21.82 -4.69
C PHE A 309 -0.83 -21.14 -5.59
N ASN A 310 0.41 -21.08 -5.12
CA ASN A 310 1.53 -20.88 -6.03
C ASN A 310 1.72 -22.21 -6.78
N LEU A 311 1.44 -22.23 -8.08
CA LEU A 311 1.44 -23.45 -8.91
C LEU A 311 2.85 -24.02 -9.15
N ARG A 312 3.87 -23.54 -8.43
CA ARG A 312 5.29 -23.89 -8.62
C ARG A 312 6.00 -24.04 -7.28
N GLY A 313 6.98 -24.95 -7.24
CA GLY A 313 7.64 -25.51 -6.05
C GLY A 313 8.47 -24.54 -5.20
N GLY A 314 8.00 -23.30 -4.99
CA GLY A 314 8.69 -22.29 -4.20
C GLY A 314 8.97 -22.78 -2.78
N LEU A 315 10.20 -22.52 -2.31
CA LEU A 315 10.73 -22.87 -0.98
C LEU A 315 10.10 -22.06 0.18
N GLY A 316 8.87 -21.55 0.01
CA GLY A 316 8.22 -20.65 0.95
C GLY A 316 9.05 -19.38 1.19
N ARG A 317 9.29 -19.03 2.47
CA ARG A 317 10.04 -17.83 2.87
C ARG A 317 11.45 -17.74 2.27
N TRP A 318 12.05 -18.88 1.98
CA TRP A 318 13.41 -18.96 1.42
C TRP A 318 13.45 -18.65 -0.07
N SER A 319 12.32 -18.64 -0.77
CA SER A 319 12.31 -18.42 -2.23
C SER A 319 12.87 -17.05 -2.60
N GLY A 320 12.63 -16.02 -1.79
CA GLY A 320 13.18 -14.67 -2.00
C GLY A 320 14.70 -14.64 -1.84
N GLN A 321 15.24 -15.36 -0.85
CA GLN A 321 16.68 -15.47 -0.62
C GLN A 321 17.38 -16.27 -1.73
N CYS A 322 16.77 -17.36 -2.19
CA CYS A 322 17.30 -18.12 -3.33
C CYS A 322 17.27 -17.26 -4.60
N LEU A 323 16.18 -16.53 -4.83
CA LEU A 323 16.07 -15.60 -5.96
C LEU A 323 17.15 -14.53 -5.92
N GLU A 324 17.37 -13.93 -4.74
CA GLU A 324 18.42 -12.94 -4.48
C GLU A 324 19.79 -13.47 -4.92
N LYS A 325 20.19 -14.64 -4.41
CA LYS A 325 21.47 -15.27 -4.75
C LYS A 325 21.59 -15.59 -6.24
N LEU A 326 20.53 -16.12 -6.85
CA LEU A 326 20.51 -16.42 -8.29
C LEU A 326 20.69 -15.15 -9.13
N ARG A 327 20.11 -14.01 -8.74
CA ARG A 327 20.31 -12.74 -9.44
C ARG A 327 21.75 -12.27 -9.34
N ALA A 328 22.36 -12.35 -8.16
CA ALA A 328 23.76 -11.99 -7.97
C ALA A 328 24.71 -12.83 -8.86
N ILE A 329 24.41 -14.13 -9.02
CA ILE A 329 25.22 -15.05 -9.83
C ILE A 329 24.98 -14.84 -11.34
N PHE A 330 23.72 -14.79 -11.77
CA PHE A 330 23.36 -14.92 -13.19
C PHE A 330 23.01 -13.60 -13.89
N LEU A 331 22.60 -12.56 -13.16
CA LEU A 331 22.13 -11.30 -13.76
C LEU A 331 23.15 -10.16 -13.69
N ARG A 332 24.27 -10.30 -12.98
CA ARG A 332 25.30 -9.26 -12.80
C ARG A 332 24.69 -7.85 -12.67
N THR A 333 23.73 -7.69 -11.76
CA THR A 333 23.09 -6.40 -11.43
C THR A 333 23.57 -5.88 -10.11
#